data_AF-A0A5R8N0E3-F1
#
_entry.id   AF-A0A5R8N0E3-F1
#
_cell.length_a   1.000
_cell.length_b   1.000
_cell.length_c   1.000
_cell.angle_alpha   90.00
_cell.angle_beta   90.00
_cell.angle_gamma   90.00
#
_symmetry.space_group_name_H-M   'P 1'
#
loop_
_entity.id
_entity.type
_entity.pdbx_description
1 polymer ?
#
loop_
_entity_poly.entity_id
_entity_poly.type
_entity_poly.pdbx_seq_one_letter_code
_entity_poly.pdbx_strand_id
1 'polypeptide(L)' 'MKGDRVEIVIDAGGSPRTYEIRATRAGRRVEVNTRRGLVEVSEVTRTGTPVRTARFMSSRILALVEHPADEVS' A
#
# COMPACT_ATOMS: atom_id res chain seq x y z
N MET A 1 -1.26 9.43 12.64
CA MET A 1 -0.17 8.47 12.39
C MET A 1 -0.32 8.01 10.94
N LYS A 2 0.72 8.08 10.07
CA LYS A 2 0.61 7.46 8.74
C LYS A 2 0.69 5.95 8.90
N GLY A 3 -0.14 5.23 8.16
CA GLY A 3 -0.18 3.77 8.22
C GLY A 3 1.15 3.12 7.88
N ASP A 4 1.45 2.02 8.57
CA ASP A 4 2.59 1.17 8.24
C ASP A 4 2.16 -0.02 7.36
N ARG A 5 0.87 -0.24 7.14
CA ARG A 5 0.34 -1.35 6.35
C ARG A 5 -0.83 -0.91 5.47
N VAL A 6 -0.85 -1.41 4.25
CA VAL A 6 -1.95 -1.29 3.30
C VAL A 6 -2.29 -2.67 2.78
N GLU A 7 -3.57 -3.04 2.87
CA GLU A 7 -4.13 -4.22 2.24
C GLU A 7 -4.88 -3.80 0.96
N ILE A 8 -4.61 -4.50 -0.15
CA ILE A 8 -5.28 -4.29 -1.42
C ILE A 8 -5.88 -5.61 -1.89
N VAL A 9 -7.17 -5.56 -2.23
CA VAL A 9 -7.88 -6.64 -2.91
C VAL A 9 -8.12 -6.23 -4.35
N ILE A 10 -7.70 -7.07 -5.31
CA ILE A 10 -7.96 -6.87 -6.73
C ILE A 10 -8.77 -8.01 -7.34
N ASP A 11 -9.48 -7.72 -8.43
CA ASP A 11 -9.94 -8.73 -9.37
C ASP A 11 -8.77 -9.19 -10.26
N ALA A 12 -8.41 -10.47 -10.14
CA ALA A 12 -7.35 -11.10 -10.92
C ALA A 12 -7.88 -11.92 -12.11
N GLY A 13 -9.07 -11.59 -12.64
CA GLY A 13 -9.69 -12.28 -13.75
C GLY A 13 -10.69 -13.34 -13.29
N GLY A 14 -11.60 -12.95 -12.39
CA GLY A 14 -12.69 -13.79 -11.88
C GLY A 14 -12.46 -14.38 -10.49
N SER A 15 -11.26 -14.21 -9.92
CA SER A 15 -10.99 -14.50 -8.51
C SER A 15 -10.31 -13.31 -7.84
N PRO A 16 -10.74 -12.91 -6.62
CA PRO A 16 -10.05 -11.89 -5.85
C PRO A 16 -8.65 -12.34 -5.46
N ARG A 17 -7.70 -11.40 -5.46
CA ARG A 17 -6.37 -11.57 -4.85
C ARG A 17 -6.09 -10.46 -3.86
N THR A 18 -5.60 -10.84 -2.69
CA THR A 18 -5.21 -9.91 -1.64
C THR A 18 -3.69 -9.75 -1.61
N TYR A 19 -3.25 -8.50 -1.49
CA TYR A 19 -1.85 -8.11 -1.35
C TYR A 19 -1.69 -7.23 -0.11
N GLU A 20 -0.64 -7.48 0.65
CA GLU A 20 -0.25 -6.63 1.78
C GLU A 20 1.07 -5.92 1.46
N ILE A 21 1.09 -4.61 1.64
CA ILE A 21 2.31 -3.81 1.62
C ILE A 21 2.49 -3.21 3.00
N ARG A 22 3.63 -3.50 3.64
CA ARG A 22 3.97 -2.98 4.96
C ARG A 22 5.31 -2.26 5.00
N ALA A 23 5.48 -1.31 5.90
CA ALA A 23 6.79 -0.76 6.24
C ALA A 23 7.62 -1.87 6.90
N THR A 24 8.83 -2.11 6.39
CA THR A 24 9.65 -3.25 6.85
C THR A 24 10.72 -2.85 7.86
N ARG A 25 10.89 -1.56 8.12
CA ARG A 25 11.89 -1.03 9.06
C ARG A 25 11.32 0.15 9.84
N ALA A 26 11.83 0.32 11.06
CA ALA A 26 11.49 1.45 11.92
C ALA A 26 11.67 2.80 11.21
N GLY A 27 10.72 3.70 11.41
CA GLY A 27 10.73 5.04 10.82
C GLY A 27 10.38 5.09 9.33
N ARG A 28 10.10 3.95 8.69
CA ARG A 28 9.44 3.90 7.38
C ARG A 28 7.93 3.87 7.55
N ARG A 29 7.24 4.13 6.46
CA ARG A 29 5.77 4.19 6.39
C ARG A 29 5.32 3.78 5.00
N VAL A 30 4.04 3.48 4.85
CA VAL A 30 3.43 3.23 3.54
C VAL A 30 2.76 4.51 3.04
N GLU A 31 2.86 4.75 1.74
CA GLU A 31 2.12 5.79 1.03
C GLU A 31 1.28 5.18 -0.08
N VAL A 32 0.06 5.67 -0.21
CA VAL A 32 -0.82 5.39 -1.34
C VAL A 32 -0.89 6.64 -2.20
N ASN A 33 -0.69 6.49 -3.50
CA ASN A 33 -0.86 7.56 -4.47
C ASN A 33 -1.70 7.08 -5.66
N THR A 34 -2.68 7.86 -6.09
CA THR A 34 -3.50 7.53 -7.27
C THR A 34 -3.19 8.49 -8.39
N ARG A 35 -2.69 7.99 -9.53
CA ARG A 35 -2.39 8.79 -10.72
C ARG A 35 -2.68 8.02 -12.00
N ARG A 36 -3.33 8.67 -12.97
CA ARG A 36 -3.52 8.15 -14.34
C ARG A 36 -4.08 6.72 -14.39
N GLY A 37 -5.06 6.39 -13.55
CA GLY A 37 -5.68 5.07 -13.51
C GLY A 37 -4.83 3.97 -12.85
N LEU A 38 -3.75 4.35 -12.16
CA LEU A 38 -2.96 3.47 -11.31
C LEU A 38 -3.06 3.93 -9.86
N VAL A 39 -3.08 2.96 -8.95
CA VAL A 39 -2.78 3.14 -7.53
C VAL A 39 -1.37 2.61 -7.29
N GLU A 40 -0.49 3.49 -6.84
CA GLU A 40 0.85 3.16 -6.38
C GLU A 40 0.84 3.04 -4.86
N VAL A 41 1.39 1.94 -4.35
CA VAL A 41 1.61 1.75 -2.92
C VAL A 41 3.10 1.59 -2.68
N SER A 42 3.68 2.54 -1.96
CA SER A 42 5.12 2.62 -1.73
C SER A 42 5.45 2.53 -0.25
N GLU A 43 6.38 1.64 0.08
CA GLU A 43 7.13 1.81 1.33
C GLU A 43 8.14 2.93 1.11
N VAL A 44 8.10 3.95 1.96
CA VAL A 44 8.98 5.11 1.87
C VAL A 44 9.84 5.24 3.13
N THR A 45 11.03 5.81 2.96
CA THR A 45 11.86 6.27 4.09
C THR A 45 11.16 7.37 4.88
N ARG A 46 11.74 7.76 6.02
CA ARG A 46 11.26 8.90 6.82
C ARG A 46 11.14 10.20 6.00
N THR A 47 12.06 10.40 5.05
CA THR A 47 12.10 11.57 4.16
C THR A 47 11.20 11.44 2.92
N GLY A 48 10.51 10.31 2.75
CA GLY A 48 9.60 10.08 1.62
C GLY A 48 10.26 9.44 0.40
N THR A 49 11.52 9.00 0.49
CA THR A 49 12.19 8.29 -0.62
C THR A 49 11.59 6.89 -0.77
N PRO A 50 11.06 6.49 -1.93
CA PRO A 50 10.53 5.14 -2.13
C PRO A 50 11.63 4.09 -2.03
N VAL A 51 11.35 3.00 -1.31
CA VAL A 51 12.24 1.83 -1.18
C VAL A 51 11.71 0.66 -2.01
N ARG A 52 10.39 0.46 -2.00
CA ARG A 52 9.69 -0.47 -2.88
C ARG A 52 8.34 0.10 -3.24
N THR A 53 7.88 -0.18 -4.46
CA THR A 53 6.60 0.29 -4.98
C THR A 53 5.85 -0.86 -5.65
N ALA A 54 4.63 -1.10 -5.21
CA ALA A 54 3.66 -1.92 -5.92
C ALA A 54 2.72 -1.01 -6.72
N ARG A 55 2.26 -1.49 -7.88
CA ARG A 55 1.33 -0.75 -8.74
C ARG A 55 0.15 -1.63 -9.09
N PHE A 56 -1.03 -1.03 -9.00
CA PHE A 56 -2.30 -1.69 -9.28
C PHE A 56 -3.11 -0.84 -10.25
N MET A 57 -3.75 -1.48 -11.22
CA MET A 57 -4.74 -0.81 -12.06
C MET A 57 -5.93 -0.42 -11.18
N SER A 58 -6.25 0.87 -11.12
CA SER A 58 -7.37 1.37 -10.30
C SER A 58 -8.68 0.68 -10.64
N SER A 59 -8.89 0.37 -11.93
CA SER A 59 -10.09 -0.31 -12.42
C SER A 59 -10.25 -1.76 -11.96
N ARG A 60 -9.21 -2.37 -11.36
CA ARG A 60 -9.25 -3.74 -10.84
C ARG A 60 -9.25 -3.82 -9.33
N ILE A 61 -9.16 -2.69 -8.61
CA ILE A 61 -9.19 -2.71 -7.15
C ILE A 61 -10.63 -2.91 -6.68
N LEU A 62 -10.84 -3.95 -5.87
CA LEU A 62 -12.09 -4.25 -5.19
C LEU A 62 -12.15 -3.58 -3.82
N ALA A 63 -11.01 -3.53 -3.12
CA ALA A 63 -10.86 -2.85 -1.84
C ALA A 63 -9.42 -2.38 -1.61
N LEU A 64 -9.28 -1.27 -0.88
CA LEU A 64 -8.01 -0.77 -0.37
C LEU A 64 -8.22 -0.30 1.06
N VAL A 65 -7.45 -0.85 1.99
CA VAL A 65 -7.53 -0.53 3.42
C VAL A 65 -6.17 -0.03 3.90
N GLU A 66 -6.12 1.22 4.35
CA GLU A 66 -4.96 1.77 5.06
C GLU A 66 -5.11 1.48 6.56
N HIS A 67 -4.18 0.73 7.14
CA HIS A 67 -4.17 0.47 8.57
C HIS A 67 -3.27 1.48 9.28
N PRO A 68 -3.67 2.03 10.45
CA PRO A 68 -2.77 2.82 11.27
C PRO A 68 -1.53 1.98 11.64
N ALA A 69 -0.40 2.64 11.90
CA ALA A 69 0.75 1.88 12.36
C ALA A 69 0.41 1.23 13.71
N ASP A 70 0.70 -0.07 13.83
CA ASP A 70 0.54 -0.77 15.08
C ASP A 70 1.49 -0.10 16.08
N GLU A 71 0.97 0.45 17.17
CA GLU A 71 1.78 0.98 18.25
C GLU A 71 2.56 -0.21 18.81
N VAL A 72 3.82 -0.35 18.39
CA VAL A 72 4.71 -1.36 18.94
C VAL A 72 4.84 -1.03 20.43
N SER A 73 4.13 -1.81 21.24
CA SER A 73 4.16 -1.75 22.70
C SER A 73 5.53 -2.18 23.23
#